data_AF-A0A967WM67-F1
#
_entry.id   AF-A0A967WM67-F1
#
_cell.length_a   1.000
_cell.length_b   1.000
_cell.length_c   1.000
_cell.angle_alpha   90.00
_cell.angle_beta   90.00
_cell.angle_gamma   90.00
#
_symmetry.space_group_name_H-M   'P 1'
#
loop_
_entity.id
_entity.type
_entity.pdbx_description
1 polymer ?
#
loop_
_entity_poly.entity_id
_entity_poly.type
_entity_poly.pdbx_seq_one_letter_code
_entity_poly.pdbx_strand_id
1 'polypeptide(L)'
;MTQQTFRFTKGKSPPPKRPRGPSLATARREVMAHLDEGTTCPCCDQFCKEYKRKLNSGMAAGLVWLVREFLKDRDWINIPNRGPRFLLRTGGQFSVLAHWGLIVQKVNDDGDKRTSGLWKPTKKGVDFVLRKRTVPSHVYLYNNEVRGWEDAEIDIDTALGNKFSYKELMNA
;
A
#
# COMPACT_ATOMS: atom_id res chain seq x y z
N MET A 1 58.34 2.26 10.09
CA MET A 1 57.81 3.56 9.63
C MET A 1 56.55 3.30 8.81
N THR A 2 55.38 3.43 9.43
CA THR A 2 54.10 3.04 8.85
C THR A 2 53.41 4.30 8.33
N GLN A 3 53.26 4.43 7.00
CA GLN A 3 52.56 5.56 6.42
C GLN A 3 51.04 5.36 6.52
N GLN A 4 50.40 6.27 7.26
CA GLN A 4 48.97 6.34 7.47
C GLN A 4 48.32 7.05 6.26
N THR A 5 47.48 6.35 5.51
CA THR A 5 46.74 6.94 4.39
C THR A 5 45.46 7.60 4.89
N PHE A 6 45.44 8.93 4.90
CA PHE A 6 44.24 9.73 5.16
C PHE A 6 43.30 9.67 3.94
N ARG A 7 42.12 9.04 4.10
CA ARG A 7 41.03 9.12 3.12
C ARG A 7 40.25 10.42 3.32
N PHE A 8 40.40 11.38 2.40
CA PHE A 8 39.52 12.54 2.30
C PHE A 8 38.10 12.10 1.91
N THR A 9 37.12 12.34 2.78
CA THR A 9 35.70 12.25 2.44
C THR A 9 35.33 13.51 1.63
N LYS A 10 35.03 13.34 0.33
CA LYS A 10 34.48 14.42 -0.49
C LYS A 10 33.14 14.87 0.11
N GLY A 11 33.11 16.05 0.71
CA GLY A 11 31.87 16.73 1.05
C GLY A 11 31.04 16.96 -0.22
N LYS A 12 29.82 16.42 -0.26
CA LYS A 12 28.89 16.70 -1.37
C LYS A 12 28.49 18.17 -1.28
N SER A 13 28.79 18.95 -2.32
CA SER A 13 28.28 20.32 -2.45
C SER A 13 26.75 20.30 -2.37
N PRO A 14 26.13 21.27 -1.68
CA PRO A 14 24.68 21.36 -1.62
C PRO A 14 24.10 21.52 -3.03
N PRO A 15 22.93 20.91 -3.33
CA PRO A 15 22.30 21.05 -4.63
C PRO A 15 22.02 22.54 -4.92
N PRO A 16 22.13 22.97 -6.19
CA PRO A 16 21.85 24.34 -6.57
C PRO A 16 20.43 24.72 -6.12
N LYS A 17 20.30 25.91 -5.53
CA LYS A 17 18.99 26.45 -5.14
C LYS A 17 18.16 26.61 -6.42
N ARG A 18 17.04 25.87 -6.52
CA ARG A 18 16.10 26.01 -7.65
C ARG A 18 15.58 27.46 -7.71
N PRO A 19 15.32 28.01 -8.92
CA PRO A 19 14.74 29.34 -9.06
C PRO A 19 13.43 29.44 -8.27
N ARG A 20 13.07 30.66 -7.83
CA ARG A 20 11.82 30.91 -7.10
C ARG A 20 10.64 30.67 -8.05
N GLY A 21 10.10 29.44 -8.01
CA GLY A 21 8.86 29.07 -8.67
C GLY A 21 7.64 29.74 -8.01
N PRO A 22 6.41 29.40 -8.45
CA PRO A 22 5.19 29.90 -7.83
C PRO A 22 5.18 29.61 -6.32
N SER A 23 4.38 30.37 -5.56
CA SER A 23 4.20 30.10 -4.13
C SER A 23 3.77 28.65 -3.91
N LEU A 24 4.16 28.04 -2.78
CA LEU A 24 3.76 26.66 -2.47
C LEU A 24 2.25 26.46 -2.47
N ALA A 25 1.48 27.48 -2.10
CA ALA A 25 0.02 27.44 -2.15
C ALA A 25 -0.49 27.35 -3.60
N THR A 26 0.07 28.19 -4.50
CA THR A 26 -0.25 28.18 -5.93
C THR A 26 0.11 26.84 -6.57
N ALA A 27 1.34 26.37 -6.34
CA ALA A 27 1.84 25.10 -6.86
C ALA A 27 0.98 23.92 -6.42
N ARG A 28 0.60 23.86 -5.14
CA ARG A 28 -0.30 22.82 -4.62
C ARG A 28 -1.65 22.85 -5.31
N ARG A 29 -2.25 24.03 -5.48
CA ARG A 29 -3.55 24.17 -6.13
C ARG A 29 -3.51 23.70 -7.58
N GLU A 30 -2.46 24.08 -8.31
CA GLU A 30 -2.25 23.69 -9.70
C GLU A 30 -2.08 22.18 -9.84
N VAL A 31 -1.26 21.57 -8.98
CA VAL A 31 -1.09 20.11 -8.97
C VAL A 31 -2.40 19.41 -8.67
N MET A 32 -3.10 19.82 -7.60
CA MET A 32 -4.35 19.19 -7.16
C MET A 32 -5.47 19.26 -8.22
N ALA A 33 -5.49 20.31 -9.04
CA ALA A 33 -6.50 20.48 -10.08
C ALA A 33 -6.32 19.53 -11.29
N HIS A 34 -5.15 18.91 -11.46
CA HIS A 34 -4.83 18.09 -12.64
C HIS A 34 -4.24 16.71 -12.25
N LEU A 35 -4.52 16.24 -11.04
CA LEU A 35 -3.96 14.96 -10.55
C LEU A 35 -4.54 13.75 -11.29
N ASP A 36 -5.79 13.81 -11.70
CA ASP A 36 -6.52 12.76 -12.41
C ASP A 36 -5.90 12.45 -13.78
N GLU A 37 -5.64 13.49 -14.57
CA GLU A 37 -4.95 13.38 -15.86
C GLU A 37 -3.45 13.09 -15.65
N GLY A 38 -2.88 13.72 -14.62
CA GLY A 38 -1.46 13.70 -14.28
C GLY A 38 -0.77 14.98 -14.73
N THR A 39 0.08 15.53 -13.88
CA THR A 39 0.73 16.82 -14.09
C THR A 39 2.17 16.82 -13.57
N THR A 40 2.97 17.79 -13.97
CA THR A 40 4.35 17.96 -13.51
C THR A 40 4.39 19.01 -12.42
N CYS A 41 4.98 18.68 -11.27
CA CYS A 41 5.09 19.63 -10.17
C CYS A 41 5.94 20.85 -10.57
N PRO A 42 5.41 22.09 -10.52
CA PRO A 42 6.13 23.28 -10.96
C PRO A 42 7.29 23.67 -10.01
N CYS A 43 7.45 22.99 -8.87
CA CYS A 43 8.52 23.22 -7.92
C CYS A 43 9.71 22.27 -8.08
N CYS A 44 9.45 21.01 -8.47
CA CYS A 44 10.47 19.96 -8.44
C CYS A 44 10.53 19.09 -9.70
N ASP A 45 9.66 19.33 -10.67
CA ASP A 45 9.52 18.60 -11.94
C ASP A 45 9.10 17.13 -11.75
N GLN A 46 8.68 16.75 -10.54
CA GLN A 46 8.16 15.42 -10.27
C GLN A 46 6.79 15.24 -10.91
N PHE A 47 6.60 14.12 -11.62
CA PHE A 47 5.29 13.72 -12.10
C PHE A 47 4.36 13.39 -10.94
N CYS A 48 3.20 14.04 -10.91
CA CYS A 48 2.16 13.92 -9.90
C CYS A 48 0.91 13.38 -10.56
N LYS A 49 0.46 12.20 -10.11
CA LYS A 49 -0.75 11.57 -10.63
C LYS A 49 -1.49 10.84 -9.53
N GLU A 50 -2.81 10.98 -9.53
CA GLU A 50 -3.69 10.14 -8.76
C GLU A 50 -3.85 8.78 -9.44
N TYR A 51 -3.72 7.72 -8.66
CA TYR A 51 -3.84 6.36 -9.13
C TYR A 51 -5.14 5.74 -8.65
N LYS A 52 -6.03 5.43 -9.59
CA LYS A 52 -7.18 4.55 -9.34
C LYS A 52 -6.70 3.11 -9.20
N ARG A 53 -6.86 2.52 -8.01
CA ARG A 53 -6.46 1.14 -7.71
C ARG A 53 -7.68 0.26 -7.50
N LYS A 54 -7.80 -0.80 -8.29
CA LYS A 54 -8.82 -1.83 -8.16
C LYS A 54 -8.47 -2.82 -7.05
N LEU A 55 -9.45 -3.21 -6.24
CA LEU A 55 -9.36 -4.39 -5.39
C LEU A 55 -9.45 -5.64 -6.28
N ASN A 56 -8.32 -6.30 -6.50
CA ASN A 56 -8.21 -7.43 -7.41
C ASN A 56 -8.31 -8.79 -6.69
N SER A 57 -8.43 -9.86 -7.48
CA SER A 57 -8.60 -11.23 -6.98
C SER A 57 -7.44 -11.73 -6.12
N GLY A 58 -6.20 -11.31 -6.40
CA GLY A 58 -5.03 -11.69 -5.60
C GLY A 58 -5.04 -11.01 -4.23
N MET A 59 -5.43 -9.74 -4.17
CA MET A 59 -5.62 -9.02 -2.90
C MET A 59 -6.75 -9.66 -2.08
N ALA A 60 -7.90 -9.96 -2.72
CA ALA A 60 -9.03 -10.61 -2.08
C ALA A 60 -8.65 -11.99 -1.51
N ALA A 61 -7.98 -12.83 -2.31
CA ALA A 61 -7.52 -14.15 -1.87
C ALA A 61 -6.53 -14.05 -0.70
N GLY A 62 -5.62 -13.08 -0.75
CA GLY A 62 -4.70 -12.80 0.35
C GLY A 62 -5.43 -12.38 1.64
N LEU A 63 -6.48 -11.58 1.52
CA LEU A 63 -7.29 -11.15 2.65
C LEU A 63 -8.07 -12.31 3.27
N VAL A 64 -8.65 -13.19 2.45
CA VAL A 64 -9.33 -14.42 2.92
C VAL A 64 -8.36 -15.29 3.71
N TRP A 65 -7.17 -15.55 3.16
CA TRP A 65 -6.13 -16.30 3.85
C TRP A 65 -5.74 -15.63 5.18
N LEU A 66 -5.52 -14.31 5.19
CA LEU A 66 -5.14 -13.58 6.40
C LEU A 66 -6.24 -13.66 7.47
N VAL A 67 -7.51 -13.49 7.09
CA VAL A 67 -8.65 -13.58 8.01
C VAL A 67 -8.78 -14.99 8.58
N ARG A 68 -8.60 -16.03 7.76
CA ARG A 68 -8.62 -17.41 8.22
C ARG A 68 -7.52 -17.70 9.23
N GLU A 69 -6.27 -17.32 8.94
CA GLU A 69 -5.17 -17.47 9.88
C GLU A 69 -5.40 -16.65 11.16
N PHE A 70 -6.00 -15.46 11.03
CA PHE A 70 -6.33 -14.62 12.18
C PHE A 70 -7.44 -15.22 13.04
N LEU A 71 -8.39 -15.97 12.45
CA LEU A 71 -9.44 -16.65 13.19
C LEU A 71 -8.92 -17.80 14.05
N LYS A 72 -7.75 -18.37 13.72
CA LYS A 72 -7.09 -19.43 14.51
C LYS A 72 -6.41 -18.86 15.76
N ASP A 73 -5.50 -17.90 15.56
CA ASP A 73 -4.58 -17.46 16.62
C ASP A 73 -4.92 -16.08 17.21
N ARG A 74 -5.76 -15.28 16.53
CA ARG A 74 -6.13 -13.89 16.90
C ARG A 74 -4.96 -12.91 17.08
N ASP A 75 -3.78 -13.27 16.58
CA ASP A 75 -2.54 -12.50 16.71
C ASP A 75 -2.05 -11.92 15.37
N TRP A 76 -0.94 -11.18 15.40
CA TRP A 76 -0.23 -10.67 14.24
C TRP A 76 0.38 -11.79 13.40
N ILE A 77 0.16 -11.73 12.09
CA ILE A 77 0.60 -12.76 11.15
C ILE A 77 1.77 -12.26 10.34
N ASN A 78 2.88 -13.00 10.38
CA ASN A 78 4.06 -12.72 9.56
C ASN A 78 3.83 -13.25 8.14
N ILE A 79 3.47 -12.35 7.22
CA ILE A 79 3.17 -12.72 5.83
C ILE A 79 4.41 -13.25 5.09
N PRO A 80 5.58 -12.60 5.14
CA PRO A 80 6.79 -13.13 4.49
C PRO A 80 7.12 -14.58 4.84
N ASN A 81 6.86 -14.99 6.08
CA ASN A 81 7.20 -16.33 6.58
C ASN A 81 6.06 -17.35 6.48
N ARG A 82 4.80 -16.95 6.70
CA ARG A 82 3.63 -17.86 6.71
C ARG A 82 2.77 -17.80 5.44
N GLY A 83 2.94 -16.74 4.64
CA GLY A 83 2.08 -16.44 3.51
C GLY A 83 2.18 -17.48 2.38
N PRO A 84 1.06 -17.79 1.69
CA PRO A 84 1.08 -18.69 0.56
C PRO A 84 1.87 -18.08 -0.60
N ARG A 85 2.41 -18.94 -1.47
CA ARG A 85 3.30 -18.53 -2.57
C ARG A 85 2.67 -17.47 -3.50
N PHE A 86 1.36 -17.54 -3.75
CA PHE A 86 0.67 -16.54 -4.59
C PHE A 86 0.68 -15.15 -3.94
N LEU A 87 0.54 -15.07 -2.61
CA LEU A 87 0.54 -13.83 -1.87
C LEU A 87 1.95 -13.21 -1.83
N LEU A 88 2.98 -14.03 -1.64
CA LEU A 88 4.38 -13.57 -1.64
C LEU A 88 4.81 -13.02 -3.01
N ARG A 89 4.34 -13.64 -4.10
CA ARG A 89 4.60 -13.17 -5.48
C ARG A 89 3.89 -11.87 -5.85
N THR A 90 2.91 -11.47 -5.06
CA THR A 90 2.09 -10.28 -5.32
C THR A 90 2.85 -8.96 -5.03
N GLY A 91 4.12 -9.03 -4.60
CA GLY A 91 5.06 -7.89 -4.68
C GLY A 91 4.65 -6.65 -3.89
N GLY A 92 3.94 -6.83 -2.76
CA GLY A 92 3.46 -5.74 -1.93
C GLY A 92 2.10 -5.16 -2.34
N GLN A 93 1.41 -5.66 -3.37
CA GLN A 93 0.04 -5.20 -3.64
C GLN A 93 -0.91 -5.51 -2.46
N PHE A 94 -0.55 -6.47 -1.62
CA PHE A 94 -1.29 -6.76 -0.39
C PHE A 94 -1.36 -5.55 0.56
N SER A 95 -0.29 -4.75 0.69
CA SER A 95 -0.30 -3.59 1.60
C SER A 95 -1.30 -2.52 1.17
N VAL A 96 -1.68 -2.49 -0.11
CA VAL A 96 -2.66 -1.54 -0.65
C VAL A 96 -4.04 -1.74 -0.02
N LEU A 97 -4.36 -2.94 0.49
CA LEU A 97 -5.60 -3.21 1.25
C LEU A 97 -5.74 -2.33 2.52
N ALA A 98 -4.63 -1.79 3.03
CA ALA A 98 -4.66 -0.85 4.15
C ALA A 98 -5.41 0.45 3.78
N HIS A 99 -5.39 0.86 2.51
CA HIS A 99 -6.11 2.05 2.04
C HIS A 99 -7.64 1.86 2.03
N TRP A 100 -8.14 0.63 1.97
CA TRP A 100 -9.56 0.34 2.22
C TRP A 100 -9.86 0.20 3.71
N GLY A 101 -8.85 0.22 4.58
CA GLY A 101 -8.96 -0.04 6.00
C GLY A 101 -9.25 -1.51 6.32
N LEU A 102 -8.89 -2.44 5.43
CA LEU A 102 -9.17 -3.88 5.60
C LEU A 102 -8.08 -4.62 6.40
N ILE A 103 -6.85 -4.10 6.36
CA ILE A 103 -5.71 -4.64 7.09
C ILE A 103 -4.95 -3.52 7.78
N VAL A 104 -4.20 -3.89 8.81
CA VAL A 104 -3.26 -3.02 9.51
C VAL A 104 -1.89 -3.69 9.57
N GLN A 105 -0.84 -2.89 9.42
CA GLN A 105 0.54 -3.31 9.60
C GLN A 105 1.00 -2.99 11.02
N LYS A 106 1.76 -3.89 11.66
CA LYS A 106 2.38 -3.57 12.94
C LYS A 106 3.47 -2.54 12.70
N VAL A 107 3.51 -1.48 13.52
CA VAL A 107 4.61 -0.53 13.55
C VAL A 107 5.91 -1.31 13.75
N ASN A 108 6.95 -0.93 13.00
CA ASN A 108 8.26 -1.54 13.15
C ASN A 108 9.08 -0.68 14.13
N ASP A 109 9.39 -1.24 15.28
CA ASP A 109 10.24 -0.58 16.28
C ASP A 109 11.74 -0.83 16.00
N ASP A 110 12.05 -1.67 15.02
CA ASP A 110 13.40 -2.18 14.74
C ASP A 110 13.99 -1.49 13.50
N GLY A 111 15.05 -0.71 13.68
CA GLY A 111 15.62 0.20 12.66
C GLY A 111 16.29 -0.49 11.46
N ASP A 112 16.63 -1.77 11.57
CA ASP A 112 17.33 -2.53 10.53
C ASP A 112 16.42 -3.05 9.41
N LYS A 113 15.10 -3.09 9.65
CA LYS A 113 14.12 -3.58 8.67
C LYS A 113 13.25 -2.44 8.15
N ARG A 114 13.03 -2.42 6.83
CA ARG A 114 12.13 -1.43 6.21
C ARG A 114 10.67 -1.60 6.66
N THR A 115 10.26 -2.81 7.02
CA THR A 115 8.89 -3.14 7.45
C THR A 115 8.89 -4.33 8.41
N SER A 116 7.96 -4.36 9.38
CA SER A 116 7.81 -5.48 10.34
C SER A 116 7.41 -6.80 9.68
N GLY A 117 6.74 -6.75 8.52
CA GLY A 117 6.17 -7.92 7.85
C GLY A 117 4.98 -8.55 8.59
N LEU A 118 4.55 -7.95 9.70
CA LEU A 118 3.46 -8.40 10.56
C LEU A 118 2.18 -7.65 10.22
N TRP A 119 1.13 -8.41 9.94
CA TRP A 119 -0.16 -7.89 9.47
C TRP A 119 -1.31 -8.50 10.26
N LYS A 120 -2.39 -7.73 10.39
CA LYS A 120 -3.61 -8.17 11.05
C LYS A 120 -4.82 -7.62 10.27
N PRO A 121 -5.90 -8.39 10.09
CA PRO A 121 -7.11 -7.84 9.49
C PRO A 121 -7.82 -6.93 10.49
N THR A 122 -8.44 -5.87 10.01
CA THR A 122 -9.32 -5.03 10.83
C THR A 122 -10.68 -5.71 11.00
N LYS A 123 -11.53 -5.18 11.89
CA LYS A 123 -12.94 -5.62 11.97
C LYS A 123 -13.63 -5.51 10.61
N LYS A 124 -13.38 -4.41 9.87
CA LYS A 124 -13.89 -4.20 8.51
C LYS A 124 -13.41 -5.28 7.55
N GLY A 125 -12.13 -5.66 7.63
CA GLY A 125 -11.55 -6.75 6.81
C GLY A 125 -12.19 -8.10 7.10
N VAL A 126 -12.41 -8.42 8.37
CA VAL A 126 -13.09 -9.66 8.79
C VAL A 126 -14.54 -9.66 8.32
N ASP A 127 -15.28 -8.57 8.52
CA ASP A 127 -16.68 -8.46 8.10
C ASP A 127 -16.84 -8.57 6.58
N PHE A 128 -15.91 -7.99 5.82
CA PHE A 128 -15.88 -8.11 4.36
C PHE A 128 -15.66 -9.56 3.90
N VAL A 129 -14.65 -10.25 4.46
CA VAL A 129 -14.38 -11.67 4.11
C VAL A 129 -15.54 -12.57 4.50
N LEU A 130 -16.16 -12.33 5.65
CA LEU A 130 -17.30 -13.12 6.12
C LEU A 130 -18.62 -12.76 5.42
N ARG A 131 -18.58 -12.03 4.30
CA ARG A 131 -19.75 -11.60 3.49
C ARG A 131 -20.78 -10.77 4.28
N LYS A 132 -20.34 -10.06 5.32
CA LYS A 132 -21.20 -9.20 6.16
C LYS A 132 -21.19 -7.74 5.72
N ARG A 133 -20.30 -7.38 4.79
CA ARG A 133 -20.09 -6.00 4.35
C ARG A 133 -19.54 -5.99 2.92
N THR A 134 -19.90 -4.96 2.17
CA THR A 134 -19.33 -4.59 0.87
C THR A 134 -18.30 -3.48 1.02
N VAL A 135 -17.43 -3.31 0.02
CA VAL A 135 -16.44 -2.23 0.00
C VAL A 135 -16.34 -1.62 -1.39
N PRO A 136 -15.89 -0.37 -1.51
CA PRO A 136 -15.63 0.25 -2.81
C PRO A 136 -14.69 -0.59 -3.67
N SER A 137 -15.05 -0.75 -4.95
CA SER A 137 -14.28 -1.51 -5.93
C SER A 137 -12.89 -0.92 -6.20
N HIS A 138 -12.81 0.42 -6.17
CA HIS A 138 -11.57 1.15 -6.39
C HIS A 138 -11.32 2.18 -5.27
N VAL A 139 -10.05 2.48 -5.06
CA VAL A 139 -9.57 3.56 -4.21
C VAL A 139 -8.72 4.51 -5.03
N TYR A 140 -8.87 5.79 -4.79
CA TYR A 140 -8.09 6.86 -5.40
C TYR A 140 -6.93 7.22 -4.48
N LEU A 141 -5.70 7.02 -4.97
CA LEU A 141 -4.48 7.22 -4.19
C LEU A 141 -3.62 8.33 -4.77
N TYR A 142 -3.19 9.24 -3.93
CA TYR A 142 -2.13 10.19 -4.25
C TYR A 142 -1.18 10.29 -3.07
N ASN A 143 0.13 10.20 -3.33
CA ASN A 143 1.16 10.27 -2.30
C ASN A 143 0.93 9.31 -1.11
N ASN A 144 0.47 8.09 -1.39
CA ASN A 144 0.13 7.06 -0.38
C ASN A 144 -1.04 7.42 0.55
N GLU A 145 -1.79 8.48 0.24
CA GLU A 145 -2.99 8.90 0.96
C GLU A 145 -4.24 8.60 0.13
N VAL A 146 -5.33 8.31 0.84
CA VAL A 146 -6.63 8.05 0.23
C VAL A 146 -7.31 9.37 -0.06
N ARG A 147 -7.62 9.61 -1.33
CA ARG A 147 -8.32 10.81 -1.81
C ARG A 147 -9.82 10.60 -1.91
N GLY A 148 -10.22 9.37 -2.17
CA GLY A 148 -11.62 9.00 -2.30
C GLY A 148 -11.78 7.53 -2.68
N TRP A 149 -13.02 7.15 -2.90
CA TRP A 149 -13.44 5.81 -3.28
C TRP A 149 -14.41 5.88 -4.44
N GLU A 150 -14.47 4.81 -5.22
CA GLU A 150 -15.53 4.63 -6.20
C GLU A 150 -16.87 4.38 -5.50
N ASP A 151 -17.97 4.87 -6.07
CA ASP A 151 -19.33 4.55 -5.59
C ASP A 151 -19.71 3.08 -5.81
N ALA A 152 -19.11 2.42 -6.81
CA ALA A 152 -19.37 1.02 -7.10
C ALA A 152 -18.79 0.11 -6.01
N GLU A 153 -19.66 -0.47 -5.20
CA GLU A 153 -19.29 -1.45 -4.17
C GLU A 153 -19.23 -2.88 -4.73
N ILE A 154 -18.35 -3.69 -4.13
CA ILE A 154 -18.20 -5.12 -4.42
C ILE A 154 -18.18 -5.92 -3.12
N ASP A 155 -18.59 -7.18 -3.20
CA ASP A 155 -18.42 -8.18 -2.15
C ASP A 155 -17.13 -9.00 -2.37
N ILE A 156 -16.85 -9.92 -1.43
CA ILE A 156 -15.65 -10.77 -1.51
C ILE A 156 -15.69 -11.72 -2.71
N ASP A 157 -16.87 -12.20 -3.11
CA ASP A 157 -17.02 -13.16 -4.21
C ASP A 157 -16.76 -12.47 -5.55
N THR A 158 -17.31 -11.28 -5.75
CA THR A 158 -17.03 -10.42 -6.91
C THR A 158 -15.56 -10.03 -6.98
N ALA A 159 -14.94 -9.74 -5.83
CA ALA A 159 -13.52 -9.43 -5.74
C ALA A 159 -12.62 -10.60 -6.13
N LEU A 160 -12.93 -11.83 -5.68
CA LEU A 160 -12.21 -13.05 -6.03
C LEU A 160 -12.39 -13.41 -7.52
N GLY A 161 -13.59 -13.15 -8.06
CA GLY A 161 -13.96 -13.52 -9.42
C GLY A 161 -13.79 -15.02 -9.65
N ASN A 162 -13.35 -15.40 -10.85
CA ASN A 162 -13.22 -16.81 -11.23
C ASN A 162 -11.81 -17.40 -11.01
N LYS A 163 -10.88 -16.63 -10.44
CA LYS A 163 -9.48 -17.06 -10.27
C LYS A 163 -9.22 -17.84 -8.99
N PHE A 164 -10.06 -17.63 -7.97
CA PHE A 164 -9.90 -18.24 -6.66
C PHE A 164 -11.27 -18.69 -6.14
N SER A 165 -11.33 -19.88 -5.55
CA SER A 165 -12.53 -20.38 -4.89
C SER A 165 -12.54 -19.94 -3.42
N TYR A 166 -13.57 -19.20 -3.01
CA TYR A 166 -13.76 -18.81 -1.61
C TYR A 166 -13.79 -20.03 -0.68
N LYS A 167 -14.50 -21.10 -1.08
CA LYS A 167 -14.66 -22.33 -0.29
C LYS A 167 -13.32 -23.02 -0.07
N GLU A 168 -12.48 -23.09 -1.09
CA GLU A 168 -11.14 -23.69 -0.98
C GLU A 168 -10.24 -22.84 -0.07
N LEU A 169 -10.25 -21.53 -0.24
CA LEU A 169 -9.43 -20.64 0.58
C LEU A 169 -9.81 -20.68 2.07
N MET A 170 -11.10 -20.80 2.39
CA MET A 170 -11.57 -20.89 3.77
C MET A 170 -11.30 -22.26 4.42
N ASN A 171 -11.25 -23.33 3.62
CA ASN A 171 -11.10 -24.71 4.12
C ASN A 171 -9.69 -25.31 3.97
N ALA A 172 -8.78 -24.63 3.27
CA ALA A 172 -7.37 -25.04 3.15
C ALA A 172 -6.58 -24.91 4.46
#